data_AF-A0A970A8J7-F1
#
_entry.id   AF-A0A970A8J7-F1
#
_cell.length_a   1.000
_cell.length_b   1.000
_cell.length_c   1.000
_cell.angle_alpha   90.00
_cell.angle_beta   90.00
_cell.angle_gamma   90.00
#
_symmetry.space_group_name_H-M   'P 1'
#
loop_
_entity.id
_entity.type
_entity.pdbx_description
1 polymer ?
#
loop_
_entity_poly.entity_id
_entity_poly.type
_entity_poly.pdbx_seq_one_letter_code
_entity_poly.pdbx_strand_id
1 'polypeptide(L)'
;MKKGLSLLEIVIVIAIVAALSLAAVPVGETLYIKAQEDALMLALQNIRGAIARWNLDSINTLVRVQGQSALNEVDWATLYPPALEDLVFSGGKGYPIRWKGASESDPLAATFYPLPYLSAIPSDPFVGEARWKLHYLKILESGSYSPVTNKSEGPSSAPSIKGVFDVSCVENPEIRRGFVIALDGTKYEDW
;
A
#
# COMPACT_ATOMS: atom_id res chain seq x y z
N MET A 1 48.81 45.23 8.47
CA MET A 1 48.03 45.82 7.36
C MET A 1 46.82 44.94 7.10
N LYS A 2 45.61 45.40 7.43
CA LYS A 2 44.37 44.68 7.11
C LYS A 2 44.02 45.03 5.65
N LYS A 3 44.22 44.12 4.71
CA LYS A 3 43.70 44.27 3.34
C LYS A 3 42.19 44.07 3.42
N GLY A 4 41.42 45.15 3.25
CA GLY A 4 39.96 45.07 3.16
C GLY A 4 39.56 44.45 1.83
N LEU A 5 38.54 43.59 1.83
CA LEU A 5 37.94 43.03 0.61
C LEU A 5 37.58 44.15 -0.37
N SER A 6 38.03 44.03 -1.62
CA SER A 6 37.64 44.95 -2.68
C SER A 6 36.17 44.74 -3.05
N LEU A 7 35.44 45.81 -3.32
CA LEU A 7 34.05 45.75 -3.76
C LEU A 7 33.91 44.87 -5.01
N LEU A 8 34.87 44.95 -5.93
CA LEU A 8 34.91 44.13 -7.15
C LEU A 8 35.10 42.64 -6.84
N GLU A 9 35.90 42.32 -5.83
CA GLU A 9 36.15 40.95 -5.39
C GLU A 9 34.88 40.34 -4.79
N ILE A 10 34.13 41.10 -3.99
CA ILE A 10 32.82 40.68 -3.48
C ILE A 10 31.82 40.49 -4.62
N VAL A 11 31.78 41.38 -5.62
CA VAL A 11 30.87 41.27 -6.77
C VAL A 11 31.17 40.02 -7.60
N ILE A 12 32.45 39.73 -7.86
CA ILE A 12 32.85 38.52 -8.60
C ILE A 12 32.46 37.26 -7.83
N VAL A 13 32.71 37.22 -6.52
CA VAL A 13 32.35 36.07 -5.68
C VAL A 13 30.84 35.85 -5.69
N ILE A 14 30.03 36.90 -5.53
CA ILE A 14 28.57 36.79 -5.57
C ILE A 14 28.10 36.29 -6.95
N ALA A 15 28.67 36.80 -8.04
CA ALA A 15 28.31 36.36 -9.39
C ALA A 15 28.62 34.87 -9.61
N ILE A 16 29.78 34.39 -9.14
CA ILE A 16 30.16 32.97 -9.23
C ILE A 16 29.21 32.12 -8.39
N VAL A 17 28.93 32.52 -7.14
CA VAL A 17 28.02 31.78 -6.27
C VAL A 17 26.61 31.72 -6.88
N ALA A 18 26.10 32.83 -7.42
CA ALA A 18 24.78 32.86 -8.07
C ALA A 18 24.71 31.93 -9.29
N ALA A 19 25.75 31.92 -10.13
CA ALA A 19 25.82 31.02 -11.28
C ALA A 19 25.87 29.54 -10.86
N LEU A 20 26.65 29.21 -9.83
CA LEU A 20 26.74 27.85 -9.30
C LEU A 20 25.42 27.41 -8.66
N SER A 21 24.75 28.28 -7.90
CA SER A 21 23.45 27.98 -7.30
C SER A 21 22.38 27.69 -8.35
N LEU A 22 22.32 28.49 -9.43
CA LEU A 22 21.36 28.26 -10.52
C LEU A 22 21.57 26.91 -11.23
N ALA A 23 22.82 26.49 -11.40
CA ALA A 23 23.15 25.19 -11.98
C ALA A 23 22.83 24.00 -11.06
N ALA A 24 22.88 24.19 -9.74
CA ALA A 24 22.70 23.11 -8.76
C ALA A 24 21.22 22.79 -8.46
N VAL A 25 20.30 23.75 -8.57
CA VAL A 25 18.88 23.58 -8.20
C VAL A 25 18.19 22.39 -8.91
N PRO A 26 18.28 22.23 -10.24
CA PRO A 26 17.59 21.13 -10.93
C PRO A 26 18.09 19.74 -10.48
N VAL A 27 19.36 19.63 -10.12
CA VAL A 27 19.96 18.38 -9.62
C VAL A 27 19.43 18.08 -8.21
N GLY A 28 19.32 19.10 -7.36
CA GLY A 28 18.74 18.97 -6.03
C GLY A 28 17.28 18.48 -6.08
N GLU A 29 16.46 19.06 -6.96
CA GLU A 29 15.05 18.69 -7.12
C GLU A 29 14.89 17.24 -7.61
N THR A 30 15.69 16.83 -8.59
CA THR A 30 15.63 15.46 -9.13
C THR A 30 16.08 14.42 -8.12
N LEU A 31 17.14 14.69 -7.35
CA LEU A 31 17.58 13.82 -6.25
C LEU A 31 16.54 13.73 -5.14
N TYR A 32 15.90 14.84 -4.78
CA TYR A 32 14.84 14.85 -3.77
C TYR A 32 13.66 13.99 -4.21
N ILE A 33 13.15 14.18 -5.44
CA ILE A 33 12.05 13.38 -5.98
C ILE A 33 12.44 11.90 -5.98
N LYS A 34 13.65 11.57 -6.43
CA LYS A 34 14.09 10.18 -6.50
C LYS A 34 14.15 9.51 -5.12
N ALA A 35 14.63 10.23 -4.11
CA ALA A 35 14.64 9.74 -2.73
C ALA A 35 13.21 9.47 -2.21
N GLN A 36 12.24 10.34 -2.54
CA GLN A 36 10.84 10.13 -2.17
C GLN A 36 10.21 8.93 -2.91
N GLU A 37 10.55 8.73 -4.19
CA GLU A 37 10.12 7.54 -4.95
C GLU A 37 10.64 6.25 -4.34
N ASP A 38 11.93 6.22 -3.95
CA ASP A 38 12.53 5.04 -3.34
C ASP A 38 11.91 4.74 -1.96
N ALA A 39 11.64 5.78 -1.16
CA ALA A 39 10.91 5.65 0.10
C ALA A 39 9.47 5.14 -0.13
N LEU A 40 8.81 5.59 -1.19
CA LEU A 40 7.45 5.16 -1.54
C LEU A 40 7.42 3.69 -1.91
N MET A 41 8.36 3.25 -2.75
CA MET A 41 8.48 1.85 -3.14
C MET A 41 8.72 0.95 -1.93
N LEU A 42 9.58 1.37 -1.00
CA LEU A 42 9.83 0.64 0.24
C LEU A 42 8.56 0.54 1.11
N ALA A 43 7.82 1.64 1.26
CA ALA A 43 6.57 1.67 2.01
C ALA A 43 5.52 0.72 1.41
N LEU A 44 5.34 0.74 0.08
CA LEU A 44 4.43 -0.16 -0.64
C LEU A 44 4.86 -1.62 -0.50
N GLN A 45 6.15 -1.92 -0.64
CA GLN A 45 6.67 -3.28 -0.46
C GLN A 45 6.44 -3.80 0.96
N ASN A 46 6.61 -2.96 1.98
CA ASN A 46 6.34 -3.33 3.37
C ASN A 46 4.86 -3.66 3.59
N ILE A 47 3.95 -2.82 3.08
CA ILE A 47 2.51 -3.07 3.18
C ILE A 47 2.11 -4.35 2.42
N ARG A 48 2.53 -4.48 1.16
CA ARG A 48 2.24 -5.66 0.33
C ARG A 48 2.78 -6.94 0.95
N GLY A 49 3.98 -6.89 1.52
CA GLY A 49 4.58 -8.00 2.26
C GLY A 49 3.78 -8.37 3.51
N ALA A 50 3.27 -7.38 4.26
CA ALA A 50 2.41 -7.62 5.42
C ALA A 50 1.07 -8.27 5.03
N ILE A 51 0.45 -7.79 3.96
CA ILE A 51 -0.77 -8.38 3.37
C ILE A 51 -0.55 -9.84 2.98
N ALA A 52 0.57 -10.13 2.30
CA ALA A 52 0.89 -11.49 1.87
C ALA A 52 1.10 -12.43 3.07
N ARG A 53 1.75 -11.95 4.14
CA ARG A 53 1.92 -12.73 5.38
C ARG A 53 0.59 -13.00 6.08
N TRP A 54 -0.28 -11.99 6.18
CA TRP A 54 -1.63 -12.17 6.70
C TRP A 54 -2.39 -13.26 5.95
N ASN A 55 -2.37 -13.19 4.61
CA ASN A 55 -3.05 -14.16 3.76
C ASN A 55 -2.51 -15.58 3.96
N LEU A 56 -1.18 -15.73 4.04
CA LEU A 56 -0.55 -17.01 4.30
C LEU A 56 -0.92 -17.58 5.67
N ASP A 57 -0.95 -16.76 6.71
CA ASP A 57 -1.28 -17.20 8.06
C ASP A 57 -2.78 -17.51 8.24
N SER A 58 -3.66 -16.77 7.57
CA SER A 58 -5.10 -17.06 7.55
C SER A 58 -5.38 -18.39 6.83
N ILE A 59 -4.71 -18.63 5.69
CA ILE A 59 -4.73 -19.92 4.97
C ILE A 59 -4.22 -21.04 5.86
N ASN A 60 -3.06 -20.86 6.51
CA ASN A 60 -2.49 -21.88 7.40
C ASN A 60 -3.42 -22.21 8.57
N THR A 61 -4.14 -21.21 9.10
CA THR A 61 -5.13 -21.41 10.16
C THR A 61 -6.31 -22.24 9.66
N LEU A 62 -6.85 -21.91 8.48
CA LEU A 62 -7.93 -22.67 7.86
C LEU A 62 -7.52 -24.13 7.62
N VAL A 63 -6.33 -24.34 7.03
CA VAL A 63 -5.82 -25.69 6.73
C VAL A 63 -5.61 -26.51 8.00
N ARG A 64 -5.18 -25.89 9.11
CA ARG A 64 -5.04 -26.58 10.41
C ARG A 64 -6.36 -27.03 11.01
N VAL A 65 -7.44 -26.26 10.80
CA VAL A 65 -8.75 -26.53 11.40
C VAL A 65 -9.59 -27.46 10.51
N GLN A 66 -9.64 -27.21 9.21
CA GLN A 66 -10.55 -27.87 8.26
C GLN A 66 -9.83 -28.77 7.24
N GLY A 67 -8.50 -28.71 7.15
CA GLY A 67 -7.73 -29.39 6.12
C GLY A 67 -7.62 -28.61 4.81
N GLN A 68 -6.82 -29.13 3.87
CA GLN A 68 -6.47 -28.42 2.63
C GLN A 68 -7.63 -28.30 1.64
N SER A 69 -8.60 -29.21 1.67
CA SER A 69 -9.78 -29.19 0.79
C SER A 69 -10.67 -27.97 1.00
N ALA A 70 -10.69 -27.40 2.21
CA ALA A 70 -11.52 -26.26 2.57
C ALA A 70 -11.18 -24.96 1.80
N LEU A 71 -9.98 -24.86 1.22
CA LEU A 71 -9.55 -23.67 0.47
C LEU A 71 -10.44 -23.36 -0.75
N ASN A 72 -11.08 -24.37 -1.31
CA ASN A 72 -11.98 -24.20 -2.46
C ASN A 72 -13.40 -23.77 -2.06
N GLU A 73 -13.73 -23.91 -0.77
CA GLU A 73 -15.08 -23.72 -0.24
C GLU A 73 -15.22 -22.45 0.59
N VAL A 74 -14.12 -21.78 0.90
CA VAL A 74 -14.08 -20.53 1.68
C VAL A 74 -14.18 -19.30 0.78
N ASP A 75 -14.77 -18.22 1.31
CA ASP A 75 -14.75 -16.92 0.67
C ASP A 75 -13.35 -16.29 0.79
N TRP A 76 -12.70 -16.07 -0.35
CA TRP A 76 -11.35 -15.53 -0.44
C TRP A 76 -11.25 -14.12 0.15
N ALA A 77 -12.36 -13.35 0.17
CA ALA A 77 -12.42 -12.04 0.81
C ALA A 77 -12.00 -12.09 2.29
N THR A 78 -12.35 -13.19 2.97
CA THR A 78 -12.11 -13.37 4.41
C THR A 78 -10.67 -13.73 4.75
N LEU A 79 -9.87 -14.09 3.74
CA LEU A 79 -8.45 -14.43 3.90
C LEU A 79 -7.54 -13.18 3.85
N TYR A 80 -8.09 -12.02 3.53
CA TYR A 80 -7.40 -10.73 3.48
C TYR A 80 -7.84 -9.83 4.64
N PRO A 81 -7.02 -8.85 5.05
CA PRO A 81 -7.37 -7.96 6.15
C PRO A 81 -8.59 -7.07 5.80
N PRO A 82 -9.53 -6.87 6.75
CA PRO A 82 -10.67 -5.96 6.57
C PRO A 82 -10.30 -4.51 6.38
N ALA A 83 -9.22 -4.08 7.00
CA ALA A 83 -8.70 -2.73 6.92
C ALA A 83 -7.17 -2.75 7.03
N LEU A 84 -6.51 -1.68 6.60
CA LEU A 84 -5.04 -1.64 6.63
C LEU A 84 -4.51 -1.55 8.06
N GLU A 85 -5.30 -0.98 8.95
CA GLU A 85 -5.05 -0.81 10.38
C GLU A 85 -4.95 -2.17 11.10
N ASP A 86 -5.65 -3.19 10.59
CA ASP A 86 -5.63 -4.54 11.16
C ASP A 86 -4.24 -5.20 11.01
N LEU A 87 -3.41 -4.74 10.06
CA LEU A 87 -2.02 -5.20 9.90
C LEU A 87 -1.10 -4.74 11.04
N VAL A 88 -1.43 -3.63 11.71
CA VAL A 88 -0.61 -3.06 12.77
C VAL A 88 -0.92 -3.70 14.11
N PHE A 89 -2.20 -3.67 14.49
CA PHE A 89 -2.63 -4.26 15.75
C PHE A 89 -4.08 -4.67 15.67
N SER A 90 -4.32 -5.96 15.86
CA SER A 90 -5.64 -6.55 15.82
C SER A 90 -6.40 -6.46 17.13
N GLY A 91 -5.81 -5.97 18.24
CA GLY A 91 -6.49 -5.96 19.53
C GLY A 91 -6.75 -7.34 20.12
N GLY A 92 -6.12 -8.40 19.59
CA GLY A 92 -6.49 -9.77 19.91
C GLY A 92 -7.85 -10.20 19.36
N LYS A 93 -8.43 -9.39 18.46
CA LYS A 93 -9.68 -9.69 17.76
C LYS A 93 -9.48 -10.91 16.85
N GLY A 94 -10.44 -11.83 16.92
CA GLY A 94 -10.56 -12.93 15.95
C GLY A 94 -11.27 -12.45 14.69
N TYR A 95 -10.73 -12.82 13.53
CA TYR A 95 -11.28 -12.54 12.22
C TYR A 95 -11.99 -13.78 11.71
N PRO A 96 -13.29 -13.69 11.36
CA PRO A 96 -14.06 -14.83 10.90
C PRO A 96 -13.63 -15.23 9.49
N ILE A 97 -13.23 -16.48 9.32
CA ILE A 97 -13.10 -17.11 8.00
C ILE A 97 -14.41 -17.79 7.69
N ARG A 98 -15.07 -17.41 6.59
CA ARG A 98 -16.43 -17.87 6.25
C ARG A 98 -16.42 -18.78 5.04
N TRP A 99 -17.34 -19.73 5.04
CA TRP A 99 -17.66 -20.51 3.84
C TRP A 99 -18.25 -19.60 2.76
N LYS A 100 -18.06 -19.97 1.50
CA LYS A 100 -18.59 -19.24 0.35
C LYS A 100 -20.11 -19.21 0.41
N GLY A 101 -20.69 -18.01 0.33
CA GLY A 101 -22.14 -17.80 0.39
C GLY A 101 -22.74 -17.88 1.79
N ALA A 102 -21.90 -18.04 2.83
CA ALA A 102 -22.36 -18.03 4.21
C ALA A 102 -22.73 -16.60 4.65
N SER A 103 -23.90 -16.47 5.27
CA SER A 103 -24.37 -15.26 5.94
C SER A 103 -23.61 -15.02 7.25
N GLU A 104 -23.82 -13.86 7.87
CA GLU A 104 -23.20 -13.53 9.16
C GLU A 104 -23.55 -14.51 10.28
N SER A 105 -24.76 -15.07 10.24
CA SER A 105 -25.32 -16.02 11.22
C SER A 105 -24.85 -17.46 11.03
N ASP A 106 -24.24 -17.78 9.90
CA ASP A 106 -23.84 -19.15 9.57
C ASP A 106 -22.57 -19.56 10.31
N PRO A 107 -22.35 -20.87 10.54
CA PRO A 107 -21.15 -21.36 11.21
C PRO A 107 -19.88 -20.95 10.44
N LEU A 108 -18.87 -20.51 11.19
CA LEU A 108 -17.58 -20.13 10.65
C LEU A 108 -16.78 -21.35 10.19
N ALA A 109 -15.97 -21.19 9.14
CA ALA A 109 -14.99 -22.19 8.75
C ALA A 109 -13.84 -22.25 9.77
N ALA A 110 -13.35 -21.08 10.17
CA ALA A 110 -12.35 -20.93 11.22
C ALA A 110 -12.41 -19.51 11.80
N THR A 111 -11.69 -19.29 12.90
CA THR A 111 -11.42 -17.94 13.42
C THR A 111 -9.92 -17.72 13.41
N PHE A 112 -9.47 -16.68 12.73
CA PHE A 112 -8.06 -16.32 12.60
C PHE A 112 -7.68 -15.22 13.59
N TYR A 113 -6.59 -15.41 14.32
CA TYR A 113 -6.07 -14.43 15.28
C TYR A 113 -4.71 -13.92 14.76
N PRO A 114 -4.69 -12.81 14.03
CA PRO A 114 -3.49 -12.28 13.41
C PRO A 114 -2.51 -11.72 14.45
N LEU A 115 -1.24 -11.94 14.17
CA LEU A 115 -0.13 -11.23 14.80
C LEU A 115 0.02 -9.83 14.18
N PRO A 116 0.68 -8.88 14.86
CA PRO A 116 1.05 -7.62 14.24
C PRO A 116 2.07 -7.87 13.12
N TYR A 117 1.71 -7.53 11.88
CA TYR A 117 2.59 -7.66 10.69
C TYR A 117 3.37 -6.39 10.39
N LEU A 118 2.86 -5.25 10.86
CA LEU A 118 3.49 -3.94 10.80
C LEU A 118 3.56 -3.33 12.20
N SER A 119 4.59 -2.52 12.48
CA SER A 119 4.66 -1.73 13.72
C SER A 119 3.79 -0.46 13.64
N ALA A 120 3.67 0.11 12.44
CA ALA A 120 2.82 1.23 12.11
C ALA A 120 2.55 1.23 10.59
N ILE A 121 1.46 1.85 10.15
CA ILE A 121 1.23 2.09 8.71
C ILE A 121 2.25 3.15 8.25
N PRO A 122 3.10 2.86 7.26
CA PRO A 122 4.06 3.84 6.77
C PRO A 122 3.33 5.05 6.16
N SER A 123 3.93 6.23 6.30
CA SER A 123 3.41 7.43 5.66
C SER A 123 3.79 7.47 4.19
N ASP A 124 2.94 8.09 3.37
CA ASP A 124 3.25 8.37 1.99
C ASP A 124 4.26 9.54 1.92
N PRO A 125 5.48 9.33 1.40
CA PRO A 125 6.55 10.34 1.37
C PRO A 125 6.19 11.62 0.61
N PHE A 126 5.24 11.56 -0.32
CA PHE A 126 4.82 12.73 -1.11
C PHE A 126 3.75 13.58 -0.41
N VAL A 127 3.02 13.01 0.57
CA VAL A 127 1.91 13.68 1.26
C VAL A 127 2.22 13.91 2.75
N GLY A 128 3.12 13.11 3.32
CA GLY A 128 3.45 13.14 4.75
C GLY A 128 2.42 12.45 5.65
N GLU A 129 1.45 11.74 5.07
CA GLU A 129 0.37 11.06 5.79
C GLU A 129 0.23 9.60 5.35
N ALA A 130 -0.25 8.71 6.23
CA ALA A 130 -0.52 7.31 5.94
C ALA A 130 -1.80 7.12 5.11
N ARG A 131 -1.85 7.71 3.92
CA ARG A 131 -3.00 7.66 3.01
C ARG A 131 -2.73 6.71 1.86
N TRP A 132 -3.42 5.57 1.89
CA TRP A 132 -3.28 4.51 0.90
C TRP A 132 -4.64 4.19 0.27
N LYS A 133 -4.63 3.79 -1.00
CA LYS A 133 -5.80 3.26 -1.71
C LYS A 133 -5.70 1.74 -1.72
N LEU A 134 -6.75 1.07 -1.28
CA LEU A 134 -6.87 -0.38 -1.36
C LEU A 134 -7.59 -0.75 -2.65
N HIS A 135 -7.07 -1.77 -3.34
CA HIS A 135 -7.61 -2.29 -4.58
C HIS A 135 -7.94 -3.76 -4.45
N TYR A 136 -9.12 -4.16 -4.92
CA TYR A 136 -9.49 -5.57 -5.03
C TYR A 136 -10.48 -5.80 -6.17
N LEU A 137 -10.50 -7.04 -6.67
CA LEU A 137 -11.42 -7.48 -7.70
C LEU A 137 -12.70 -8.06 -7.09
N LYS A 138 -13.82 -7.40 -7.32
CA LYS A 138 -15.14 -7.92 -6.96
C LYS A 138 -15.71 -8.74 -8.11
N ILE A 139 -16.29 -9.89 -7.81
CA ILE A 139 -17.12 -10.62 -8.77
C ILE A 139 -18.53 -10.03 -8.76
N LEU A 140 -19.00 -9.61 -9.93
CA LEU A 140 -20.38 -9.23 -10.17
C LEU A 140 -21.24 -10.49 -10.35
N GLU A 141 -22.55 -10.36 -10.08
CA GLU A 141 -23.53 -11.45 -10.30
C GLU A 141 -23.55 -11.96 -11.75
N SER A 142 -23.08 -11.16 -12.71
CA SER A 142 -22.89 -11.52 -14.12
C SER A 142 -21.67 -12.41 -14.40
N GLY A 143 -20.83 -12.69 -13.39
CA GLY A 143 -19.55 -13.38 -13.57
C GLY A 143 -18.42 -12.48 -14.10
N SER A 144 -18.68 -11.18 -14.27
CA SER A 144 -17.68 -10.18 -14.65
C SER A 144 -16.92 -9.67 -13.42
N TYR A 145 -15.71 -9.16 -13.63
CA TYR A 145 -14.89 -8.55 -12.57
C TYR A 145 -15.04 -7.04 -12.62
N SER A 146 -14.99 -6.39 -11.46
CA SER A 146 -14.93 -4.93 -11.36
C SER A 146 -13.91 -4.54 -10.29
N PRO A 147 -12.98 -3.61 -10.60
CA PRO A 147 -12.05 -3.09 -9.62
C PRO A 147 -12.81 -2.23 -8.61
N VAL A 148 -12.53 -2.46 -7.33
CA VAL A 148 -13.02 -1.59 -6.26
C VAL A 148 -11.83 -0.90 -5.62
N THR A 149 -11.89 0.42 -5.57
CA THR A 149 -10.89 1.26 -4.92
C THR A 149 -11.50 1.96 -3.72
N ASN A 150 -11.12 1.53 -2.52
CA ASN A 150 -11.58 2.12 -1.26
C ASN A 150 -10.45 2.86 -0.54
N LYS A 151 -10.81 3.91 0.21
CA LYS A 151 -9.85 4.73 0.98
C LYS A 151 -9.47 4.14 2.34
N SER A 152 -10.22 3.17 2.87
CA SER A 152 -10.03 2.66 4.23
C SER A 152 -10.62 1.26 4.49
N GLU A 153 -11.51 0.76 3.63
CA GLU A 153 -12.17 -0.53 3.82
C GLU A 153 -11.65 -1.57 2.81
N GLY A 154 -11.10 -2.64 3.35
CA GLY A 154 -10.65 -3.83 2.65
C GLY A 154 -11.78 -4.80 2.27
N PRO A 155 -11.43 -5.94 1.67
CA PRO A 155 -12.35 -6.82 0.96
C PRO A 155 -13.40 -7.48 1.86
N SER A 156 -13.14 -7.66 3.15
CA SER A 156 -14.06 -8.41 4.02
C SER A 156 -15.39 -7.69 4.31
N SER A 157 -15.54 -6.41 3.95
CA SER A 157 -16.82 -5.69 4.03
C SER A 157 -17.68 -5.86 2.77
N ALA A 158 -17.14 -6.47 1.71
CA ALA A 158 -17.83 -6.66 0.43
C ALA A 158 -18.03 -8.16 0.14
N PRO A 159 -19.29 -8.62 -0.05
CA PRO A 159 -19.54 -10.01 -0.41
C PRO A 159 -19.01 -10.31 -1.82
N SER A 160 -18.37 -11.47 -1.98
CA SER A 160 -17.95 -12.08 -3.26
C SER A 160 -16.73 -11.45 -3.96
N ILE A 161 -15.58 -11.50 -3.29
CA ILE A 161 -14.30 -11.11 -3.89
C ILE A 161 -13.54 -12.36 -4.29
N LYS A 162 -13.06 -12.38 -5.55
CA LYS A 162 -12.03 -13.31 -6.00
C LYS A 162 -10.89 -12.49 -6.57
N GLY A 163 -9.69 -12.74 -6.10
CA GLY A 163 -8.48 -12.28 -6.76
C GLY A 163 -7.51 -11.58 -5.83
N VAL A 164 -6.81 -10.59 -6.40
CA VAL A 164 -5.68 -9.89 -5.81
C VAL A 164 -6.18 -8.76 -4.92
N PHE A 165 -5.67 -8.69 -3.70
CA PHE A 165 -5.77 -7.51 -2.84
C PHE A 165 -4.44 -6.76 -2.94
N ASP A 166 -4.50 -5.50 -3.36
CA ASP A 166 -3.32 -4.65 -3.54
C ASP A 166 -3.52 -3.29 -2.87
N VAL A 167 -2.41 -2.58 -2.68
CA VAL A 167 -2.36 -1.22 -2.17
C VAL A 167 -1.61 -0.33 -3.16
N SER A 168 -2.08 0.90 -3.28
CA SER A 168 -1.39 1.95 -4.02
C SER A 168 -1.43 3.25 -3.24
N CYS A 169 -0.62 4.21 -3.66
CA CYS A 169 -0.72 5.56 -3.14
C CYS A 169 -1.94 6.31 -3.67
N VAL A 170 -2.32 7.41 -3.01
CA VAL A 170 -3.35 8.31 -3.53
C VAL A 170 -2.87 8.96 -4.83
N GLU A 171 -3.66 8.81 -5.90
CA GLU A 171 -3.42 9.48 -7.19
C GLU A 171 -3.33 10.99 -7.00
N ASN A 172 -2.15 11.54 -7.26
CA ASN A 172 -1.98 12.92 -7.68
C ASN A 172 -1.02 12.92 -8.87
N PRO A 173 -1.52 12.99 -10.11
CA PRO A 173 -0.72 12.90 -11.32
C PRO A 173 0.22 14.11 -11.52
N GLU A 174 -0.02 15.23 -10.82
CA GLU A 174 0.83 16.41 -10.89
C GLU A 174 2.12 16.24 -10.08
N ILE A 175 2.10 15.36 -9.07
CA ILE A 175 3.20 15.18 -8.11
C ILE A 175 3.97 13.88 -8.38
N ARG A 176 3.35 12.88 -9.02
CA ARG A 176 3.87 11.51 -9.09
C ARG A 176 4.06 11.03 -10.53
N ARG A 177 5.27 10.60 -10.87
CA ARG A 177 5.56 9.92 -12.15
C ARG A 177 5.51 8.40 -11.93
N GLY A 178 4.55 7.69 -12.55
CA GLY A 178 4.73 6.28 -12.89
C GLY A 178 4.30 5.18 -11.89
N PHE A 179 3.46 5.44 -10.88
CA PHE A 179 3.08 4.42 -9.87
C PHE A 179 1.69 3.78 -10.04
N VAL A 180 1.18 3.69 -11.28
CA VAL A 180 -0.12 3.08 -11.60
C VAL A 180 0.09 1.65 -12.12
N ILE A 181 0.91 0.86 -11.43
CA ILE A 181 1.14 -0.55 -11.79
C ILE A 181 0.85 -1.42 -10.56
N ALA A 182 0.01 -2.42 -10.75
CA ALA A 182 -0.38 -3.36 -9.73
C ALA A 182 0.69 -4.44 -9.49
N LEU A 183 0.47 -5.26 -8.45
CA LEU A 183 1.32 -6.40 -8.07
C LEU A 183 1.63 -7.36 -9.23
N ASP A 184 0.72 -7.49 -10.19
CA ASP A 184 0.86 -8.38 -11.36
C ASP A 184 1.51 -7.72 -12.58
N GLY A 185 1.89 -6.44 -12.48
CA GLY A 185 2.53 -5.69 -13.56
C GLY A 185 1.56 -5.02 -14.54
N THR A 186 0.26 -5.17 -14.36
CA THR A 186 -0.77 -4.47 -15.17
C THR A 186 -1.13 -3.12 -14.55
N LYS A 187 -1.78 -2.23 -15.30
CA LYS A 187 -2.26 -0.96 -14.73
C LYS A 187 -3.58 -1.20 -13.98
N TYR A 188 -3.78 -0.48 -12.88
CA TYR A 188 -5.07 -0.52 -12.16
C TYR A 188 -6.26 -0.06 -13.00
N GLU A 189 -6.03 0.72 -14.06
CA GLU A 189 -7.06 1.13 -15.04
C GLU A 189 -7.48 -0.01 -15.97
N ASP A 190 -6.66 -1.05 -16.11
CA ASP A 190 -6.91 -2.21 -16.99
C ASP A 190 -7.63 -3.36 -16.26
N TRP A 191 -7.97 -3.17 -14.97
CA TRP A 191 -8.63 -4.14 -14.09
C TRP A 191 -10.15 -4.12 -14.18
#